data_AF-A0A2S9H1E8-F1
#
_entry.id   AF-A0A2S9H1E8-F1
#
_cell.length_a   1.000
_cell.length_b   1.000
_cell.length_c   1.000
_cell.angle_alpha   90.00
_cell.angle_beta   90.00
_cell.angle_gamma   90.00
#
_symmetry.space_group_name_H-M   'P 1'
#
loop_
_entity.id
_entity.type
_entity.pdbx_description
1 polymer ?
#
loop_
_entity_poly.entity_id
_entity_poly.type
_entity_poly.pdbx_seq_one_letter_code
_entity_poly.pdbx_strand_id
1 'polypeptide(L)'
;MEVKKKAEMSTEMSTERAAEITTLISIGELARRSGVASSALRFYEERGLIQSIRPVALESGKPRSSRRMYAKDVLRRVSFIRVAQIVGLSLDEIQQALATLPQQRTPGKQDWERLSRSWQPLIQERIDTLTKLRDQLSSCIGCGCLSLKSCALYNPGDLAGLRGSGARYLMGDSSKTVLAENRIKKK
;
A
#
# COMPACT_ATOMS: atom_id res chain seq x y z
N MET A 1 53.37 -3.67 18.18
CA MET A 1 52.56 -4.07 17.00
C MET A 1 51.06 -3.78 17.18
N GLU A 2 50.54 -3.68 18.41
CA GLU A 2 49.12 -3.38 18.71
C GLU A 2 48.69 -1.92 18.46
N VAL A 3 49.60 -0.95 18.51
CA VAL A 3 49.29 0.48 18.35
C VAL A 3 48.92 0.85 16.90
N LYS A 4 49.48 0.15 15.90
CA LYS A 4 49.18 0.39 14.47
C LYS A 4 47.77 -0.10 14.07
N LYS A 5 47.35 -1.28 14.56
CA LYS A 5 45.99 -1.83 14.33
C LYS A 5 44.86 -0.94 14.88
N LYS A 6 45.09 -0.24 16.00
CA LYS A 6 44.08 0.62 16.63
C LYS A 6 43.84 1.94 15.86
N ALA A 7 44.87 2.43 15.17
CA ALA A 7 44.80 3.63 14.32
C ALA A 7 44.15 3.33 12.96
N GLU A 8 44.46 2.19 12.34
CA GLU A 8 43.82 1.72 11.09
C GLU A 8 42.32 1.48 11.27
N MET A 9 41.92 0.80 12.36
CA MET A 9 40.52 0.49 12.69
C MET A 9 39.68 1.73 13.06
N SER A 10 40.29 2.77 13.65
CA SER A 10 39.61 4.05 13.92
C SER A 10 39.44 4.91 12.66
N THR A 11 40.34 4.73 11.68
CA THR A 11 40.30 5.46 10.41
C THR A 11 39.23 4.85 9.50
N GLU A 12 39.16 3.52 9.38
CA GLU A 12 38.12 2.79 8.62
C GLU A 12 36.70 3.08 9.14
N MET A 13 36.48 3.04 10.46
CA MET A 13 35.20 3.40 11.10
C MET A 13 34.76 4.87 10.86
N SER A 14 35.72 5.77 10.65
CA SER A 14 35.45 7.20 10.42
C SER A 14 35.05 7.45 8.96
N THR A 15 35.66 6.72 8.01
CA THR A 15 35.29 6.78 6.58
C THR A 15 33.94 6.14 6.29
N GLU A 16 33.62 5.00 6.91
CA GLU A 16 32.30 4.36 6.76
C GLU A 16 31.17 5.23 7.31
N ARG A 17 31.33 5.83 8.49
CA ARG A 17 30.36 6.79 9.06
C ARG A 17 30.14 8.01 8.18
N ALA A 18 31.18 8.53 7.54
CA ALA A 18 31.08 9.67 6.62
C ALA A 18 30.35 9.30 5.31
N ALA A 19 30.61 8.10 4.78
CA ALA A 19 29.88 7.55 3.63
C ALA A 19 28.40 7.30 3.97
N GLU A 20 28.12 6.76 5.16
CA GLU A 20 26.77 6.55 5.70
C GLU A 20 26.00 7.87 5.77
N ILE A 21 26.60 8.92 6.34
CA ILE A 21 25.99 10.26 6.45
C ILE A 21 25.70 10.87 5.06
N THR A 22 26.53 10.61 4.05
CA THR A 22 26.34 11.11 2.68
C THR A 22 25.17 10.43 1.95
N THR A 23 24.69 9.30 2.47
CA THR A 23 23.50 8.58 1.96
C THR A 23 22.21 8.89 2.71
N LEU A 24 22.28 9.70 3.77
CA LEU A 24 21.13 10.10 4.56
C LEU A 24 20.46 11.38 4.05
N ILE A 25 19.14 11.44 4.16
CA ILE A 25 18.32 12.61 3.83
C ILE A 25 17.39 12.95 4.98
N SER A 26 17.11 14.25 5.16
CA SER A 26 16.17 14.69 6.18
C SER A 26 14.72 14.33 5.81
N ILE A 27 13.81 14.33 6.79
CA ILE A 27 12.37 14.14 6.52
C ILE A 27 11.80 15.15 5.52
N GLY A 28 12.31 16.38 5.50
CA GLY A 28 11.84 17.42 4.58
C GLY A 28 12.25 17.10 3.14
N GLU A 29 13.47 16.61 2.96
CA GLU A 29 13.97 16.18 1.66
C GLU A 29 13.28 14.91 1.17
N LEU A 30 13.05 13.94 2.07
CA LEU A 30 12.26 12.75 1.77
C LEU A 30 10.82 13.13 1.36
N ALA A 31 10.18 14.05 2.07
CA ALA A 31 8.83 14.53 1.73
C ALA A 31 8.79 15.19 0.36
N ARG A 32 9.72 16.12 0.10
CA ARG A 32 9.83 16.83 -1.18
C ARG A 32 10.02 15.87 -2.35
N ARG A 33 10.92 14.89 -2.22
CA ARG A 33 11.25 13.95 -3.30
C ARG A 33 10.23 12.85 -3.51
N SER A 34 9.55 12.40 -2.45
CA SER A 34 8.50 11.37 -2.55
C SER A 34 7.12 11.95 -2.86
N GLY A 35 6.94 13.27 -2.75
CA GLY A 35 5.65 13.94 -2.85
C GLY A 35 4.67 13.52 -1.74
N VAL A 36 5.18 13.07 -0.60
CA VAL A 36 4.40 12.63 0.57
C VAL A 36 4.58 13.64 1.69
N ALA A 37 3.48 14.02 2.34
CA ALA A 37 3.53 14.92 3.48
C ALA A 37 4.40 14.35 4.61
N SER A 38 5.15 15.22 5.30
CA SER A 38 6.01 14.77 6.41
C SER A 38 5.23 14.11 7.55
N SER A 39 3.95 14.45 7.74
CA SER A 39 3.04 13.77 8.67
C SER A 39 2.79 12.32 8.27
N ALA A 40 2.51 12.06 6.99
CA ALA A 40 2.34 10.71 6.46
C ALA A 40 3.63 9.88 6.55
N LEU A 41 4.80 10.49 6.35
CA LEU A 41 6.07 9.80 6.56
C LEU A 41 6.28 9.39 8.03
N ARG A 42 5.95 10.26 9.00
CA ARG A 42 5.98 9.91 10.43
C ARG A 42 5.00 8.78 10.74
N PHE A 43 3.81 8.83 10.16
CA PHE A 43 2.82 7.78 10.31
C PHE A 43 3.29 6.44 9.73
N TYR A 44 3.96 6.42 8.58
CA TYR A 44 4.59 5.21 8.03
C TYR A 44 5.69 4.68 8.96
N GLU A 45 6.46 5.55 9.58
CA GLU A 45 7.48 5.16 10.56
C GLU A 45 6.85 4.55 11.82
N GLU A 46 5.79 5.16 12.36
CA GLU A 46 5.02 4.63 13.51
C GLU A 46 4.40 3.25 13.21
N ARG A 47 3.99 3.02 11.97
CA ARG A 47 3.51 1.72 11.49
C ARG A 47 4.64 0.74 11.11
N GLY A 48 5.91 1.09 11.37
CA GLY A 48 7.06 0.24 11.04
C GLY A 48 7.31 0.03 9.55
N LEU A 49 6.65 0.82 8.69
CA LEU A 49 6.77 0.70 7.24
C LEU A 49 8.05 1.36 6.71
N ILE A 50 8.58 2.36 7.41
CA ILE A 50 9.89 2.95 7.14
C ILE A 50 10.65 3.12 8.46
N GLN A 51 11.96 3.28 8.39
CA GLN A 51 12.80 3.46 9.57
C GLN A 51 13.66 4.72 9.42
N SER A 52 13.79 5.47 10.51
CA SER A 52 14.72 6.60 10.59
C SER A 52 15.91 6.25 11.47
N ILE A 53 17.02 6.93 11.21
CA ILE A 53 18.22 6.92 12.03
C ILE A 53 18.34 8.30 12.68
N ARG A 54 18.77 8.32 13.93
CA ARG A 54 19.07 9.55 14.67
C ARG A 54 20.58 9.60 14.94
N PRO A 55 21.39 10.14 14.00
CA PRO A 55 22.82 10.23 14.20
C PRO A 55 23.14 11.18 15.36
N VAL A 56 23.85 10.67 16.36
CA VAL A 56 24.35 11.48 17.47
C VAL A 56 25.52 12.33 16.94
N ALA A 57 25.31 13.63 16.82
CA ALA A 57 26.40 14.57 16.53
C ALA A 57 26.95 15.13 17.85
N LEU A 58 28.25 14.96 18.05
CA LEU A 58 29.01 15.63 19.10
C LEU A 58 29.65 16.89 18.48
N GLU A 59 29.19 18.07 18.88
CA GLU A 59 29.83 19.34 18.55
C GLU A 59 30.19 20.01 19.88
N SER A 60 31.48 20.31 20.08
CA SER A 60 32.01 20.90 21.32
C SER A 60 31.67 20.14 22.61
N GLY A 61 31.54 18.80 22.55
CA GLY A 61 31.33 17.94 23.72
C GLY A 61 29.91 17.96 24.31
N LYS A 62 28.93 18.59 23.64
CA LYS A 62 27.52 18.60 24.09
C LYS A 62 26.64 17.78 23.14
N PRO A 63 25.82 16.83 23.64
CA PRO A 63 24.87 16.11 22.81
C PRO A 63 23.78 17.06 22.31
N ARG A 64 23.66 17.22 20.99
CA ARG A 64 22.56 17.97 20.37
C ARG A 64 21.37 17.05 20.10
N SER A 65 20.15 17.59 20.14
CA SER A 65 18.95 16.89 19.71
C SER A 65 19.11 16.41 18.25
N SER A 66 19.20 15.09 18.06
CA SER A 66 19.38 14.47 16.75
C SER A 66 18.09 14.54 15.94
N ARG A 67 18.18 15.09 14.73
CA ARG A 67 17.10 15.05 13.74
C ARG A 67 16.92 13.62 13.20
N ARG A 68 15.69 13.27 12.82
CA ARG A 68 15.41 12.06 12.04
C ARG A 68 16.00 12.18 10.64
N MET A 69 16.80 11.20 10.29
CA MET A 69 17.42 11.04 8.98
C MET A 69 17.00 9.70 8.39
N TYR A 70 16.89 9.61 7.08
CA TYR A 70 16.46 8.40 6.36
C TYR A 70 17.50 8.05 5.32
N ALA A 71 17.78 6.76 5.13
CA ALA A 71 18.60 6.32 4.02
C ALA A 71 17.91 6.64 2.67
N LYS A 72 18.70 6.94 1.63
CA LYS A 72 18.17 7.30 0.30
C LYS A 72 17.30 6.20 -0.32
N ASP A 73 17.54 4.94 -0.02
CA ASP A 73 16.74 3.79 -0.50
C ASP A 73 15.30 3.79 0.05
N VAL A 74 15.06 4.45 1.18
CA VAL A 74 13.71 4.68 1.73
C VAL A 74 12.81 5.39 0.73
N LEU A 75 13.35 6.20 -0.19
CA LEU A 75 12.54 6.80 -1.28
C LEU A 75 11.84 5.74 -2.12
N ARG A 76 12.56 4.67 -2.48
CA ARG A 76 11.99 3.58 -3.29
C ARG A 76 10.90 2.85 -2.51
N ARG A 77 11.12 2.64 -1.21
CA ARG A 77 10.14 2.03 -0.30
C ARG A 77 8.89 2.89 -0.14
N VAL A 78 9.02 4.22 0.02
CA VAL A 78 7.89 5.15 0.07
C VAL A 78 7.11 5.15 -1.25
N SER A 79 7.81 5.20 -2.40
CA SER A 79 7.16 5.11 -3.71
C SER A 79 6.35 3.81 -3.86
N PHE A 80 6.89 2.70 -3.36
CA PHE A 80 6.21 1.42 -3.37
C PHE A 80 4.95 1.40 -2.49
N ILE A 81 5.04 1.93 -1.26
CA ILE A 81 3.87 2.08 -0.36
C ILE A 81 2.76 2.87 -1.05
N ARG A 82 3.10 3.97 -1.74
CA ARG A 82 2.11 4.77 -2.47
C ARG A 82 1.43 3.99 -3.59
N VAL A 83 2.20 3.26 -4.40
CA VAL A 83 1.65 2.44 -5.48
C VAL A 83 0.72 1.38 -4.91
N ALA A 84 1.10 0.74 -3.82
CA ALA A 84 0.29 -0.27 -3.15
C ALA A 84 -1.06 0.30 -2.64
N GLN A 85 -1.04 1.50 -2.05
CA GLN A 85 -2.26 2.18 -1.62
C GLN A 85 -3.17 2.53 -2.80
N ILE A 86 -2.61 2.96 -3.94
CA ILE A 86 -3.38 3.23 -5.17
C ILE A 86 -4.01 1.94 -5.71
N VAL A 87 -3.28 0.83 -5.65
CA VAL A 87 -3.82 -0.49 -6.01
C VAL A 87 -4.99 -0.85 -5.09
N GLY A 88 -5.02 -0.32 -3.86
CA GLY A 88 -6.08 -0.54 -2.88
C GLY A 88 -5.70 -1.52 -1.78
N LEU A 89 -4.41 -1.68 -1.50
CA LEU A 89 -3.95 -2.43 -0.33
C LEU A 89 -4.05 -1.56 0.93
N SER A 90 -4.49 -2.18 2.02
CA SER A 90 -4.39 -1.64 3.36
C SER A 90 -2.94 -1.55 3.82
N LEU A 91 -2.66 -0.73 4.84
CA LEU A 91 -1.31 -0.60 5.38
C LEU A 91 -0.79 -1.89 6.01
N ASP A 92 -1.67 -2.74 6.54
CA ASP A 92 -1.30 -4.01 7.13
C ASP A 92 -0.88 -5.02 6.05
N GLU A 93 -1.62 -5.09 4.93
CA GLU A 93 -1.22 -5.88 3.76
C GLU A 93 0.11 -5.38 3.17
N ILE A 94 0.31 -4.05 3.13
CA ILE A 94 1.58 -3.46 2.70
C ILE A 94 2.71 -3.84 3.64
N GLN A 95 2.49 -3.85 4.95
CA GLN A 95 3.48 -4.25 5.93
C GLN A 95 3.89 -5.72 5.74
N GLN A 96 2.91 -6.61 5.57
CA GLN A 96 3.14 -8.03 5.31
C GLN A 96 3.90 -8.24 3.99
N ALA A 97 3.51 -7.54 2.93
CA ALA A 97 4.20 -7.57 1.65
C ALA A 97 5.67 -7.12 1.79
N LEU A 98 5.91 -6.00 2.46
CA LEU A 98 7.26 -5.48 2.70
C LEU A 98 8.11 -6.39 3.60
N ALA A 99 7.49 -7.18 4.49
CA ALA A 99 8.19 -8.14 5.35
C ALA A 99 8.80 -9.32 4.56
N THR A 100 8.30 -9.59 3.34
CA THR A 100 8.87 -10.61 2.44
C THR A 100 10.17 -10.16 1.75
N LEU A 101 10.51 -8.87 1.83
CA LEU A 101 11.74 -8.33 1.27
C LEU A 101 12.93 -8.70 2.16
N PRO A 102 14.13 -8.86 1.58
CA PRO A 102 15.34 -9.16 2.34
C PRO A 102 15.63 -8.04 3.36
N GLN A 103 15.90 -8.43 4.61
CA GLN A 103 16.21 -7.50 5.70
C GLN A 103 17.71 -7.16 5.78
N GLN A 104 18.59 -8.06 5.31
CA GLN A 104 20.04 -7.93 5.42
C GLN A 104 20.69 -7.18 4.25
N ARG A 105 19.92 -6.80 3.23
CA ARG A 105 20.40 -6.01 2.09
C ARG A 105 19.30 -5.13 1.52
N THR A 106 19.68 -4.05 0.84
CA THR A 106 18.73 -3.24 0.07
C THR A 106 18.04 -4.10 -1.01
N PRO A 107 16.69 -4.05 -1.10
CA PRO A 107 15.95 -4.80 -2.12
C PRO A 107 16.27 -4.33 -3.54
N GLY A 108 16.61 -5.29 -4.42
CA GLY A 108 16.95 -5.07 -5.82
C GLY A 108 15.75 -5.27 -6.75
N LYS A 109 15.97 -5.10 -8.06
CA LYS A 109 14.91 -5.20 -9.08
C LYS A 109 14.09 -6.48 -8.97
N GLN A 110 14.74 -7.63 -8.81
CA GLN A 110 14.07 -8.94 -8.73
C GLN A 110 13.16 -9.09 -7.49
N ASP A 111 13.55 -8.50 -6.35
CA ASP A 111 12.72 -8.55 -5.13
C ASP A 111 11.43 -7.74 -5.33
N TRP A 112 11.55 -6.54 -5.90
CA TRP A 112 10.41 -5.69 -6.25
C TRP A 112 9.52 -6.33 -7.32
N GLU A 113 10.11 -6.98 -8.32
CA GLU A 113 9.36 -7.70 -9.35
C GLU A 113 8.54 -8.86 -8.76
N ARG A 114 9.14 -9.69 -7.90
CA ARG A 114 8.43 -10.77 -7.21
C ARG A 114 7.24 -10.22 -6.42
N LEU A 115 7.45 -9.15 -5.67
CA LEU A 115 6.40 -8.56 -4.86
C LEU A 115 5.29 -7.95 -5.72
N SER A 116 5.64 -7.20 -6.77
CA SER A 116 4.67 -6.62 -7.71
C SER A 116 3.84 -7.68 -8.45
N ARG A 117 4.45 -8.82 -8.82
CA ARG A 117 3.75 -9.95 -9.45
C ARG A 117 2.68 -10.55 -8.53
N SER A 118 2.93 -10.59 -7.22
CA SER A 118 1.94 -11.10 -6.27
C SER A 118 0.63 -10.30 -6.24
N TRP A 119 0.66 -9.04 -6.70
CA TRP A 119 -0.51 -8.16 -6.73
C TRP A 119 -1.24 -8.15 -8.07
N GLN A 120 -0.65 -8.73 -9.12
CA GLN A 120 -1.27 -8.75 -10.45
C GLN A 120 -2.68 -9.36 -10.45
N PRO A 121 -2.96 -10.48 -9.73
CA PRO A 121 -4.31 -11.02 -9.67
C PRO A 121 -5.32 -10.04 -9.06
N LEU A 122 -4.95 -9.38 -7.96
CA LEU A 122 -5.79 -8.39 -7.27
C LEU A 122 -6.04 -7.15 -8.14
N ILE A 123 -5.01 -6.67 -8.84
CA ILE A 123 -5.14 -5.55 -9.79
C ILE A 123 -6.09 -5.95 -10.92
N GLN A 124 -5.93 -7.15 -11.49
CA GLN A 124 -6.77 -7.63 -12.58
C GLN A 124 -8.24 -7.77 -12.13
N GLU A 125 -8.50 -8.34 -10.95
CA GLU A 125 -9.85 -8.44 -10.40
C GLU A 125 -10.52 -7.07 -10.25
N ARG A 126 -9.75 -6.06 -9.79
CA ARG A 126 -10.22 -4.68 -9.69
C ARG A 126 -10.48 -4.06 -11.07
N ILE A 127 -9.60 -4.27 -12.05
CA ILE A 127 -9.80 -3.82 -13.42
C ILE A 127 -11.06 -4.45 -14.01
N ASP A 128 -11.24 -5.75 -13.84
CA ASP A 128 -12.41 -6.47 -14.37
C ASP A 128 -13.70 -5.95 -13.73
N THR A 129 -13.68 -5.72 -12.42
CA THR A 129 -14.82 -5.16 -11.68
C THR A 129 -15.14 -3.74 -12.13
N LEU A 130 -14.13 -2.86 -12.26
CA LEU A 130 -14.32 -1.48 -12.72
C LEU A 130 -14.73 -1.41 -14.18
N THR A 131 -14.23 -2.32 -15.03
CA THR A 131 -14.61 -2.43 -16.44
C THR A 131 -16.06 -2.90 -16.56
N LYS A 132 -16.45 -3.95 -15.82
CA LYS A 132 -17.84 -4.40 -15.72
C LYS A 132 -18.73 -3.26 -15.24
N LEU A 133 -18.33 -2.55 -14.18
CA LEU A 133 -19.10 -1.43 -13.65
C LEU A 133 -19.20 -0.29 -14.67
N ARG A 134 -18.13 0.08 -15.39
CA ARG A 134 -18.15 1.09 -16.45
C ARG A 134 -19.10 0.70 -17.58
N ASP A 135 -19.01 -0.54 -18.05
CA ASP A 135 -19.81 -1.04 -19.18
C ASP A 135 -21.27 -1.27 -18.76
N GLN A 136 -21.49 -1.60 -17.48
CA GLN A 136 -22.81 -1.71 -16.88
C GLN A 136 -23.36 -0.38 -16.37
N LEU A 137 -22.55 0.67 -16.18
CA LEU A 137 -23.03 1.97 -15.71
C LEU A 137 -24.05 2.53 -16.71
N SER A 138 -23.86 2.30 -18.01
CA SER A 138 -24.86 2.66 -19.04
C SER A 138 -26.10 1.76 -19.02
N SER A 139 -25.97 0.46 -18.76
CA SER A 139 -27.10 -0.50 -18.77
C SER A 139 -27.83 -0.64 -17.43
N CYS A 140 -27.21 -0.28 -16.31
CA CYS A 140 -27.78 -0.17 -14.97
C CYS A 140 -28.25 1.26 -14.66
N ILE A 141 -27.89 2.26 -15.45
CA ILE A 141 -28.71 3.48 -15.61
C ILE A 141 -29.93 3.17 -16.52
N GLY A 142 -29.78 2.27 -17.51
CA GLY A 142 -30.90 1.82 -18.37
C GLY A 142 -31.88 0.80 -17.75
N CYS A 143 -31.44 0.01 -16.78
CA CYS A 143 -32.29 -0.83 -15.91
C CYS A 143 -32.52 -0.18 -14.54
N GLY A 144 -31.90 0.98 -14.28
CA GLY A 144 -31.87 1.66 -13.00
C GLY A 144 -33.23 1.68 -12.31
N CYS A 145 -33.40 0.88 -11.27
CA CYS A 145 -34.48 1.11 -10.34
C CYS A 145 -34.09 2.03 -9.21
N LEU A 146 -33.53 3.18 -9.59
CA LEU A 146 -33.86 4.44 -8.92
C LEU A 146 -35.16 5.04 -9.49
N SER A 147 -35.86 4.31 -10.38
CA SER A 147 -37.31 4.38 -10.55
C SER A 147 -37.98 3.26 -9.74
N LEU A 148 -38.80 3.64 -8.75
CA LEU A 148 -39.64 2.71 -7.95
C LEU A 148 -40.53 1.81 -8.82
N LYS A 149 -40.80 2.16 -10.09
CA LYS A 149 -41.65 1.37 -11.00
C LYS A 149 -40.90 0.24 -11.71
N SER A 150 -39.62 0.41 -12.06
CA SER A 150 -38.85 -0.62 -12.76
C SER A 150 -38.21 -1.65 -11.82
N CYS A 151 -38.01 -1.32 -10.53
CA CYS A 151 -37.45 -2.26 -9.54
C CYS A 151 -38.33 -3.47 -9.33
N ALA A 152 -39.64 -3.26 -9.30
CA ALA A 152 -40.61 -4.33 -9.14
C ALA A 152 -40.54 -5.37 -10.27
N LEU A 153 -40.05 -4.98 -11.47
CA LEU A 153 -39.91 -5.91 -12.59
C LEU A 153 -38.71 -6.85 -12.44
N TYR A 154 -37.58 -6.33 -11.95
CA TYR A 154 -36.30 -7.08 -11.88
C TYR A 154 -35.98 -7.63 -10.48
N ASN A 155 -36.55 -7.07 -9.41
CA ASN A 155 -36.39 -7.49 -8.03
C ASN A 155 -37.71 -7.29 -7.24
N PRO A 156 -38.80 -7.98 -7.63
CA PRO A 156 -40.10 -7.86 -6.97
C PRO A 156 -39.98 -8.21 -5.48
N GLY A 157 -40.40 -7.30 -4.60
CA GLY A 157 -40.38 -7.54 -3.15
C GLY A 157 -38.98 -7.70 -2.56
N ASP A 158 -37.95 -7.17 -3.24
CA ASP A 158 -36.56 -7.22 -2.80
C ASP A 158 -36.02 -8.66 -2.53
N LEU A 159 -36.42 -9.62 -3.35
CA LEU A 159 -35.97 -11.02 -3.24
C LEU A 159 -34.45 -11.17 -3.28
N ALA A 160 -33.73 -10.29 -3.98
CA ALA A 160 -32.28 -10.31 -3.99
C ALA A 160 -31.71 -10.07 -2.58
N GLY A 161 -32.32 -9.21 -1.76
CA GLY A 161 -31.92 -8.95 -0.38
C GLY A 161 -31.90 -10.20 0.52
N LEU A 162 -32.67 -11.23 0.18
CA LEU A 162 -32.64 -12.53 0.87
C LEU A 162 -31.28 -13.26 0.73
N ARG A 163 -30.43 -12.84 -0.21
CA ARG A 163 -29.06 -13.38 -0.41
C ARG A 163 -27.98 -12.61 0.36
N GLY A 164 -28.35 -11.60 1.14
CA GLY A 164 -27.45 -10.84 2.00
C GLY A 164 -27.44 -9.35 1.71
N SER A 165 -26.54 -8.64 2.37
CA SER A 165 -26.41 -7.18 2.24
C SER A 165 -25.80 -6.74 0.91
N GLY A 166 -26.15 -5.53 0.46
CA GLY A 166 -25.49 -4.83 -0.65
C GLY A 166 -26.16 -5.03 -2.01
N ALA A 167 -25.52 -4.50 -3.06
CA ALA A 167 -26.03 -4.53 -4.42
C ALA A 167 -25.84 -5.92 -5.07
N ARG A 168 -26.67 -6.88 -4.67
CA ARG A 168 -26.54 -8.31 -4.99
C ARG A 168 -26.25 -8.61 -6.46
N TYR A 169 -26.96 -7.97 -7.38
CA TYR A 169 -26.76 -8.21 -8.81
C TYR A 169 -25.42 -7.68 -9.35
N LEU A 170 -24.87 -6.61 -8.76
CA LEU A 170 -23.52 -6.15 -9.05
C LEU A 170 -22.45 -7.07 -8.45
N MET A 171 -22.80 -7.78 -7.38
CA MET A 171 -21.93 -8.72 -6.67
C MET A 171 -21.97 -10.15 -7.26
N GLY A 172 -22.60 -10.34 -8.42
CA GLY A 172 -22.59 -11.60 -9.17
C GLY A 172 -23.90 -12.38 -9.17
N ASP A 173 -24.92 -11.96 -8.41
CA ASP A 173 -26.26 -12.54 -8.52
C ASP A 173 -26.92 -12.10 -9.85
N SER A 174 -27.90 -12.88 -10.35
CA SER A 174 -28.71 -12.48 -11.51
C SER A 174 -30.20 -12.48 -11.17
N SER A 175 -30.93 -11.51 -11.73
CA SER A 175 -32.40 -11.42 -11.57
C SER A 175 -33.09 -12.72 -12.02
N LYS A 176 -32.65 -13.31 -13.14
CA LYS A 176 -33.19 -14.57 -13.66
C LYS A 176 -33.05 -15.71 -12.64
N THR A 177 -31.88 -15.84 -12.03
CA THR A 177 -31.61 -16.89 -11.04
C THR A 177 -32.43 -16.68 -9.77
N VAL A 178 -32.42 -15.45 -9.21
CA VAL A 178 -33.15 -15.11 -7.99
C VAL A 178 -34.66 -15.34 -8.15
N LEU A 179 -35.23 -14.95 -9.29
CA LEU A 179 -36.65 -15.13 -9.59
C LEU A 179 -37.03 -16.61 -9.78
N ALA A 180 -36.17 -17.40 -10.44
CA ALA A 180 -36.43 -18.82 -10.67
C ALA A 180 -36.51 -19.60 -9.34
N GLU A 181 -35.56 -19.37 -8.43
CA GLU A 181 -35.51 -20.07 -7.14
C GLU A 181 -36.69 -19.72 -6.22
N ASN A 182 -37.13 -18.45 -6.23
CA ASN A 182 -38.23 -18.01 -5.38
C ASN A 182 -39.61 -18.32 -5.97
N ARG A 183 -39.72 -18.62 -7.27
CA ARG A 183 -40.94 -19.19 -7.87
C ARG A 183 -41.20 -20.63 -7.42
N ILE A 184 -40.13 -21.41 -7.19
CA ILE A 184 -40.23 -22.80 -6.76
C ILE A 184 -40.71 -22.92 -5.31
N LYS A 185 -40.37 -21.95 -4.44
CA LYS A 185 -40.76 -21.94 -3.02
C LYS A 185 -42.21 -21.50 -2.73
N LYS A 186 -42.96 -21.03 -3.74
CA LYS A 186 -44.34 -20.54 -3.60
C LYS A 186 -45.43 -21.52 -4.06
N LYS A 187 -45.06 -22.73 -4.48
CA LYS A 187 -45.98 -23.85 -4.70
C LYS A 187 -45.94 -24.80 -3.51
#